data_AF-A0A0Q6JCE1-F1
#
_entry.id   AF-A0A0Q6JCE1-F1
#
_cell.length_a   1.000
_cell.length_b   1.000
_cell.length_c   1.000
_cell.angle_alpha   90.00
_cell.angle_beta   90.00
_cell.angle_gamma   90.00
#
_symmetry.space_group_name_H-M   'P 1'
#
loop_
_entity.id
_entity.type
_entity.pdbx_description
1 polymer ?
#
loop_
_entity_poly.entity_id
_entity_poly.type
_entity_poly.pdbx_seq_one_letter_code
_entity_poly.pdbx_strand_id
1 'polypeptide(L)'
;MVMAAQRLVVDSAEQQTAAIVNSDNEAAEDLWQQLGPPEQAAASIEAVLEESGDSKTTVPTIRSRSEYSIFGQTQWSLADQARFAAHAACDPSASQTIDLMTRVDDSQQWGIGALSGSAFKGGWGPGTDGDYLVRQFGILTTDNGRVAVAIAAEPVSGTFDDGIRALDVVAEWLADNLGALPSGTCD
;
A
#
# COMPACT_ATOMS: atom_id res chain seq x y z
N MET A 1 -8.98 0.46 0.01
CA MET A 1 -9.98 -0.27 0.81
C MET A 1 -10.24 0.38 2.17
N VAL A 2 -9.26 0.46 3.09
CA VAL A 2 -9.45 1.12 4.41
C VAL A 2 -10.03 2.53 4.29
N MET A 3 -9.46 3.37 3.44
CA MET A 3 -9.99 4.71 3.15
C MET A 3 -11.40 4.73 2.55
N ALA A 4 -11.80 3.69 1.81
CA ALA A 4 -13.17 3.56 1.31
C ALA A 4 -14.12 3.19 2.47
N ALA A 5 -13.72 2.25 3.33
CA ALA A 5 -14.51 1.80 4.47
C ALA A 5 -14.70 2.91 5.53
N GLN A 6 -13.71 3.79 5.70
CA GLN A 6 -13.81 4.99 6.57
C GLN A 6 -14.95 5.94 6.17
N ARG A 7 -15.46 5.85 4.93
CA ARG A 7 -16.59 6.67 4.45
C ARG A 7 -17.95 6.10 4.83
N LEU A 8 -17.99 4.88 5.35
CA LEU A 8 -19.20 4.25 5.84
C LEU A 8 -19.53 4.74 7.25
N VAL A 9 -20.82 4.70 7.63
CA VAL A 9 -21.28 5.02 8.99
C VAL A 9 -21.16 3.79 9.92
N VAL A 10 -20.16 2.95 9.69
CA VAL A 10 -19.93 1.69 10.42
C VAL A 10 -18.62 1.82 11.19
N ASP A 11 -18.65 1.48 12.48
CA ASP A 11 -17.42 1.41 13.27
C ASP A 11 -16.60 0.20 12.83
N SER A 12 -15.39 0.46 12.33
CA SER A 12 -14.46 -0.54 11.79
C SER A 12 -13.01 -0.29 12.23
N ALA A 13 -12.80 0.48 13.30
CA ALA A 13 -11.46 0.91 13.71
C ALA A 13 -10.50 -0.25 14.02
N GLU A 14 -11.03 -1.35 14.59
CA GLU A 14 -10.27 -2.56 14.87
C GLU A 14 -9.83 -3.25 13.58
N GLN A 15 -10.74 -3.46 12.63
CA GLN A 15 -10.43 -4.07 11.34
C GLN A 15 -9.45 -3.23 10.53
N GLN A 16 -9.60 -1.91 10.53
CA GLN A 16 -8.64 -1.00 9.89
C GLN A 16 -7.25 -1.13 10.51
N THR A 17 -7.18 -1.24 11.84
CA THR A 17 -5.92 -1.42 12.54
C THR A 17 -5.28 -2.75 12.18
N ALA A 18 -6.01 -3.86 12.30
CA ALA A 18 -5.51 -5.19 11.97
C ALA A 18 -5.07 -5.29 10.50
N ALA A 19 -5.86 -4.75 9.56
CA ALA A 19 -5.56 -4.80 8.13
C ALA A 19 -4.30 -4.00 7.75
N ILE A 20 -4.07 -2.83 8.35
CA ILE A 20 -2.88 -2.02 8.02
C ILE A 20 -1.67 -2.45 8.84
N VAL A 21 -1.79 -2.51 10.17
CA VAL A 21 -0.66 -2.72 11.09
C VAL A 21 -0.17 -4.17 11.02
N ASN A 22 -1.08 -5.14 11.09
CA ASN A 22 -0.72 -6.55 11.13
C ASN A 22 -0.74 -7.20 9.73
N SER A 23 -1.23 -6.47 8.70
CA SER A 23 -1.51 -7.06 7.38
C SER A 23 -2.51 -8.22 7.44
N ASP A 24 -3.47 -8.15 8.37
CA ASP A 24 -4.46 -9.20 8.59
C ASP A 24 -5.43 -9.32 7.40
N ASN A 25 -5.44 -10.48 6.76
CA ASN A 25 -6.26 -10.74 5.57
C ASN A 25 -7.74 -10.94 5.88
N GLU A 26 -8.08 -11.42 7.08
CA GLU A 26 -9.47 -11.60 7.49
C GLU A 26 -10.11 -10.24 7.78
N ALA A 27 -9.43 -9.38 8.53
CA ALA A 27 -9.83 -8.00 8.74
C ALA A 27 -9.96 -7.21 7.42
N ALA A 28 -9.05 -7.47 6.48
CA ALA A 28 -9.11 -6.90 5.14
C ALA A 28 -10.36 -7.37 4.37
N GLU A 29 -10.69 -8.66 4.41
CA GLU A 29 -11.89 -9.21 3.76
C GLU A 29 -13.18 -8.67 4.42
N ASP A 30 -13.21 -8.51 5.74
CA ASP A 30 -14.33 -7.90 6.46
C ASP A 30 -14.58 -6.46 6.00
N LEU A 31 -13.52 -5.66 5.85
CA LEU A 31 -13.63 -4.30 5.31
C LEU A 31 -14.15 -4.31 3.87
N TRP A 32 -13.71 -5.25 3.04
CA TRP A 32 -14.22 -5.41 1.68
C TRP A 32 -15.72 -5.72 1.68
N GLN A 33 -16.17 -6.67 2.50
CA GLN A 33 -17.59 -7.05 2.60
C GLN A 33 -18.48 -5.90 3.09
N GLN A 34 -17.97 -5.05 3.98
CA GLN A 34 -18.69 -3.87 4.45
C GLN A 34 -18.98 -2.85 3.34
N LEU A 35 -18.16 -2.81 2.28
CA LEU A 35 -18.38 -1.93 1.12
C LEU A 35 -19.54 -2.40 0.23
N GLY A 36 -20.10 -3.58 0.48
CA GLY A 36 -21.23 -4.15 -0.24
C GLY A 36 -20.84 -5.23 -1.26
N PRO A 37 -21.72 -5.52 -2.24
CA PRO A 37 -21.44 -6.49 -3.30
C PRO A 37 -20.15 -6.14 -4.07
N PRO A 38 -19.48 -7.11 -4.71
CA PRO A 38 -18.17 -6.91 -5.33
C PRO A 38 -18.07 -5.70 -6.27
N GLU A 39 -19.10 -5.43 -7.07
CA GLU A 39 -19.15 -4.28 -7.97
C GLU A 39 -19.18 -2.95 -7.22
N GLN A 40 -19.91 -2.89 -6.10
CA GLN A 40 -19.97 -1.69 -5.24
C GLN A 40 -18.66 -1.49 -4.46
N ALA A 41 -18.07 -2.59 -3.97
CA ALA A 41 -16.80 -2.55 -3.26
C ALA A 41 -15.66 -2.09 -4.18
N ALA A 42 -15.57 -2.65 -5.38
CA ALA A 42 -14.63 -2.22 -6.41
C ALA A 42 -14.79 -0.74 -6.74
N ALA A 43 -16.01 -0.29 -7.07
CA ALA A 43 -16.28 1.11 -7.40
C ALA A 43 -15.94 2.08 -6.25
N SER A 44 -16.16 1.67 -5.00
CA SER A 44 -15.81 2.48 -3.83
C SER A 44 -14.30 2.63 -3.65
N ILE A 45 -13.52 1.60 -4.00
CA ILE A 45 -12.05 1.66 -3.96
C ILE A 45 -11.52 2.46 -5.16
N GLU A 46 -12.08 2.26 -6.35
CA GLU A 46 -11.73 3.03 -7.55
C GLU A 46 -11.98 4.52 -7.35
N ALA A 47 -13.10 4.91 -6.74
CA ALA A 47 -13.37 6.31 -6.41
C ALA A 47 -12.30 6.94 -5.50
N VAL A 48 -11.71 6.17 -4.57
CA VAL A 48 -10.58 6.62 -3.74
C VAL A 48 -9.30 6.74 -4.58
N LEU A 49 -9.06 5.85 -5.53
CA LEU A 49 -7.90 5.94 -6.43
C LEU A 49 -8.01 7.16 -7.37
N GLU A 50 -9.21 7.43 -7.89
CA GLU A 50 -9.49 8.56 -8.77
C GLU A 50 -9.19 9.93 -8.13
N GLU A 51 -9.32 10.07 -6.81
CA GLU A 51 -8.97 11.30 -6.08
C GLU A 51 -7.47 11.64 -6.21
N SER A 52 -6.63 10.62 -6.34
CA SER A 52 -5.20 10.81 -6.65
C SER A 52 -4.91 10.98 -8.15
N GLY A 53 -5.95 11.01 -9.00
CA GLY A 53 -5.83 11.08 -10.46
C GLY A 53 -5.58 9.74 -11.14
N ASP A 54 -5.72 8.61 -10.42
CA ASP A 54 -5.66 7.27 -11.00
C ASP A 54 -7.05 6.86 -11.52
N SER A 55 -7.28 7.11 -12.81
CA SER A 55 -8.52 6.72 -13.53
C SER A 55 -8.34 5.46 -14.39
N LYS A 56 -7.24 4.72 -14.21
CA LYS A 56 -6.89 3.58 -15.06
C LYS A 56 -6.85 2.26 -14.31
N THR A 57 -6.55 2.29 -13.01
CA THR A 57 -6.58 1.09 -12.18
C THR A 57 -8.02 0.61 -12.02
N THR A 58 -8.25 -0.65 -12.39
CA THR A 58 -9.53 -1.34 -12.19
C THR A 58 -9.38 -2.36 -11.07
N VAL A 59 -10.29 -2.32 -10.11
CA VAL A 59 -10.36 -3.29 -9.01
C VAL A 59 -11.19 -4.48 -9.47
N PRO A 60 -10.68 -5.72 -9.39
CA PRO A 60 -11.44 -6.88 -9.81
C PRO A 60 -12.76 -7.01 -9.05
N THR A 61 -13.79 -7.51 -9.71
CA THR A 61 -15.08 -7.87 -9.07
C THR A 61 -15.25 -9.39 -8.95
N ILE A 62 -14.35 -10.15 -9.56
CA ILE A 62 -14.38 -11.61 -9.59
C ILE A 62 -13.06 -12.13 -9.00
N ARG A 63 -13.16 -13.13 -8.13
CA ARG A 63 -12.00 -13.84 -7.59
C ARG A 63 -11.46 -14.82 -8.63
N SER A 64 -10.51 -14.39 -9.46
CA SER A 64 -9.92 -15.25 -10.51
C SER A 64 -9.01 -16.33 -9.95
N ARG A 65 -8.26 -16.02 -8.89
CA ARG A 65 -7.46 -16.98 -8.11
C ARG A 65 -8.12 -17.20 -6.76
N SER A 66 -8.69 -18.40 -6.56
CA SER A 66 -9.51 -18.73 -5.39
C SER A 66 -8.79 -18.59 -4.04
N GLU A 67 -7.47 -18.76 -4.07
CA GLU A 67 -6.57 -18.74 -2.92
C GLU A 67 -6.16 -17.32 -2.49
N TYR A 68 -6.48 -16.28 -3.28
CA TYR A 68 -6.19 -14.88 -2.97
C TYR A 68 -7.47 -14.03 -2.89
N SER A 69 -7.40 -12.91 -2.16
CA SER A 69 -8.50 -11.94 -2.08
C SER A 69 -8.79 -11.30 -3.44
N ILE A 70 -10.01 -10.80 -3.62
CA ILE A 70 -10.41 -10.11 -4.86
C ILE A 70 -9.56 -8.84 -5.05
N PHE A 71 -9.48 -8.01 -4.01
CA PHE A 71 -8.72 -6.77 -4.03
C PHE A 71 -7.20 -6.99 -4.14
N GLY A 72 -6.67 -8.11 -3.64
CA GLY A 72 -5.26 -8.46 -3.77
C GLY A 72 -4.82 -8.77 -5.22
N GLN A 73 -5.78 -9.00 -6.12
CA GLN A 73 -5.55 -9.26 -7.53
C GLN A 73 -5.58 -7.97 -8.38
N THR A 74 -5.65 -6.79 -7.74
CA THR A 74 -5.64 -5.50 -8.43
C THR A 74 -4.26 -5.24 -9.05
N GLN A 75 -4.23 -5.11 -10.37
CA GLN A 75 -3.03 -4.68 -11.08
C GLN A 75 -2.85 -3.18 -10.90
N TRP A 76 -1.88 -2.79 -10.08
CA TRP A 76 -1.65 -1.40 -9.69
C TRP A 76 -0.19 -1.00 -9.91
N SER A 77 0.05 -0.04 -10.80
CA SER A 77 1.40 0.34 -11.22
C SER A 77 2.18 1.02 -10.09
N LEU A 78 3.52 1.00 -10.14
CA LEU A 78 4.35 1.74 -9.16
C LEU A 78 4.13 3.25 -9.26
N ALA A 79 3.91 3.77 -10.47
CA ALA A 79 3.66 5.19 -10.68
C ALA A 79 2.35 5.65 -10.02
N ASP A 80 1.30 4.84 -10.13
CA ASP A 80 0.00 5.15 -9.54
C ASP A 80 0.01 4.98 -8.01
N GLN A 81 0.75 3.99 -7.49
CA GLN A 81 1.03 3.88 -6.05
C GLN A 81 1.73 5.10 -5.47
N ALA A 82 2.80 5.57 -6.13
CA ALA A 82 3.53 6.74 -5.68
C ALA A 82 2.65 8.01 -5.76
N ARG A 83 1.82 8.15 -6.82
CA ARG A 83 0.87 9.25 -6.94
C ARG A 83 -0.18 9.22 -5.84
N PHE A 84 -0.72 8.03 -5.54
CA PHE A 84 -1.66 7.83 -4.45
C PHE A 84 -1.04 8.19 -3.09
N ALA A 85 0.17 7.72 -2.79
CA ALA A 85 0.87 8.09 -1.54
C ALA A 85 1.14 9.60 -1.45
N ALA A 86 1.51 10.25 -2.56
CA ALA A 86 1.70 11.70 -2.59
C ALA A 86 0.40 12.46 -2.30
N HIS A 87 -0.71 12.04 -2.90
CA HIS A 87 -2.04 12.61 -2.62
C HIS A 87 -2.47 12.38 -1.18
N ALA A 88 -2.41 11.12 -0.71
CA ALA A 88 -2.81 10.72 0.65
C ALA A 88 -1.99 11.44 1.73
N ALA A 89 -0.73 11.81 1.47
CA ALA A 89 0.06 12.62 2.38
C ALA A 89 -0.57 13.98 2.68
N CYS A 90 -1.31 14.56 1.74
CA CYS A 90 -1.95 15.87 1.86
C CYS A 90 -3.44 15.82 2.12
N ASP A 91 -4.08 14.65 2.03
CA ASP A 91 -5.51 14.50 2.26
C ASP A 91 -5.82 14.31 3.75
N PRO A 92 -6.52 15.24 4.43
CA PRO A 92 -6.93 15.08 5.81
C PRO A 92 -7.78 13.82 6.04
N SER A 93 -8.53 13.37 5.03
CA SER A 93 -9.35 12.16 5.10
C SER A 93 -8.50 10.88 5.23
N ALA A 94 -7.24 10.94 4.78
CA ALA A 94 -6.29 9.82 4.85
C ALA A 94 -5.50 9.77 6.17
N SER A 95 -5.58 10.81 7.02
CA SER A 95 -4.73 10.97 8.21
C SER A 95 -4.70 9.74 9.12
N GLN A 96 -5.86 9.18 9.47
CA GLN A 96 -5.95 7.96 10.27
C GLN A 96 -5.27 6.75 9.61
N THR A 97 -5.38 6.63 8.28
CA THR A 97 -4.75 5.54 7.52
C THR A 97 -3.24 5.71 7.50
N ILE A 98 -2.74 6.93 7.28
CA ILE A 98 -1.31 7.23 7.32
C ILE A 98 -0.72 6.99 8.72
N ASP A 99 -1.45 7.35 9.78
CA ASP A 99 -1.06 7.09 11.17
C ASP A 99 -1.01 5.58 11.50
N LEU A 100 -1.79 4.75 10.82
CA LEU A 100 -1.68 3.30 10.92
C LEU A 100 -0.46 2.78 10.15
N MET A 101 -0.15 3.36 8.99
CA MET A 101 1.01 2.98 8.17
C MET A 101 2.37 3.29 8.82
N THR A 102 2.42 4.13 9.87
CA THR A 102 3.64 4.35 10.68
C THR A 102 3.84 3.29 11.76
N ARG A 103 2.86 2.40 11.97
CA ARG A 103 2.82 1.42 13.07
C ARG A 103 2.83 -0.02 12.57
N VAL A 104 3.15 -0.26 11.31
CA VAL A 104 3.23 -1.60 10.73
C VAL A 104 4.13 -2.49 11.57
N ASP A 105 3.70 -3.73 11.80
CA ASP A 105 4.38 -4.70 12.66
C ASP A 105 5.87 -4.85 12.33
N ASP A 106 6.70 -5.00 13.37
CA ASP A 106 8.16 -5.05 13.27
C ASP A 106 8.65 -6.16 12.31
N SER A 107 7.93 -7.28 12.21
CA SER A 107 8.29 -8.36 11.28
C SER A 107 8.18 -7.98 9.80
N GLN A 108 7.50 -6.87 9.50
CA GLN A 108 7.28 -6.35 8.15
C GLN A 108 8.05 -5.05 7.87
N GLN A 109 8.86 -4.57 8.83
CA GLN A 109 9.70 -3.37 8.70
C GLN A 109 11.04 -3.67 8.00
N TRP A 110 10.94 -4.12 6.75
CA TRP A 110 12.06 -4.24 5.81
C TRP A 110 11.92 -3.22 4.67
N GLY A 111 12.89 -3.10 3.77
CA GLY A 111 12.89 -2.12 2.67
C GLY A 111 12.66 -0.70 3.18
N ILE A 112 11.72 0.04 2.58
CA ILE A 112 11.42 1.42 3.02
C ILE A 112 10.81 1.48 4.43
N GLY A 113 10.24 0.37 4.91
CA GLY A 113 9.70 0.26 6.26
C GLY A 113 10.77 0.26 7.36
N ALA A 114 12.02 -0.06 7.01
CA ALA A 114 13.15 0.04 7.94
C ALA A 114 13.65 1.49 8.11
N LEU A 115 13.19 2.43 7.27
CA LEU A 115 13.60 3.82 7.33
C LEU A 115 12.82 4.58 8.40
N SER A 116 13.54 5.36 9.21
CA SER A 116 12.97 6.16 10.29
C SER A 116 11.93 7.16 9.75
N GLY A 117 10.76 7.21 10.40
CA GLY A 117 9.68 8.14 10.04
C GLY A 117 8.98 7.81 8.73
N SER A 118 9.10 6.55 8.25
CA SER A 118 8.32 6.05 7.13
C SER A 118 6.87 5.76 7.54
N ALA A 119 5.95 6.03 6.62
CA ALA A 119 4.59 5.50 6.65
C ALA A 119 4.42 4.64 5.40
N PHE A 120 4.29 3.33 5.55
CA PHE A 120 4.33 2.40 4.41
C PHE A 120 3.32 1.28 4.50
N LYS A 121 3.13 0.57 3.38
CA LYS A 121 2.54 -0.77 3.39
C LYS A 121 3.26 -1.66 2.38
N GLY A 122 3.57 -2.88 2.83
CA GLY A 122 4.11 -3.93 1.97
C GLY A 122 3.04 -4.89 1.44
N GLY A 123 3.37 -5.54 0.33
CA GLY A 123 2.61 -6.64 -0.25
C GLY A 123 3.53 -7.62 -0.97
N TRP A 124 3.18 -8.90 -0.94
CA TRP A 124 3.96 -9.96 -1.56
C TRP A 124 3.05 -11.12 -1.94
N GLY A 125 3.46 -11.89 -2.94
CA GLY A 125 2.79 -13.12 -3.30
C GLY A 125 3.35 -13.73 -4.57
N PRO A 126 3.17 -15.03 -4.78
CA PRO A 126 3.62 -15.69 -5.98
C PRO A 126 2.75 -15.30 -7.18
N GLY A 127 3.39 -15.05 -8.30
CA GLY A 127 2.78 -14.96 -9.61
C GLY A 127 2.14 -16.29 -10.04
N THR A 128 1.73 -16.36 -11.31
CA THR A 128 1.18 -17.59 -11.90
C THR A 128 2.26 -18.62 -12.24
N ASP A 129 3.50 -18.17 -12.37
CA ASP A 129 4.72 -18.99 -12.51
C ASP A 129 5.27 -19.49 -11.16
N GLY A 130 4.77 -18.94 -10.05
CA GLY A 130 5.20 -19.29 -8.69
C GLY A 130 6.26 -18.34 -8.13
N ASP A 131 6.81 -17.45 -8.95
CA ASP A 131 7.85 -16.51 -8.54
C ASP A 131 7.24 -15.34 -7.77
N TYR A 132 7.92 -14.88 -6.73
CA TYR A 132 7.42 -13.82 -5.88
C TYR A 132 7.59 -12.44 -6.52
N LEU A 133 6.50 -11.67 -6.53
CA LEU A 133 6.57 -10.22 -6.54
C LEU A 133 6.59 -9.73 -5.09
N VAL A 134 7.56 -8.89 -4.75
CA VAL A 134 7.66 -8.21 -3.45
C VAL A 134 7.62 -6.71 -3.69
N ARG A 135 6.77 -5.99 -2.96
CA ARG A 135 6.59 -4.55 -3.17
C ARG A 135 6.25 -3.81 -1.90
N GLN A 136 6.59 -2.52 -1.90
CA GLN A 136 6.21 -1.57 -0.87
C GLN A 136 5.89 -0.23 -1.52
N PHE A 137 4.97 0.51 -0.91
CA PHE A 137 4.78 1.92 -1.21
C PHE A 137 4.52 2.69 0.08
N GLY A 138 4.75 4.00 0.06
CA GLY A 138 4.61 4.81 1.25
C GLY A 138 5.14 6.22 1.09
N ILE A 139 5.31 6.87 2.25
CA ILE A 139 5.78 8.23 2.41
C ILE A 139 7.02 8.20 3.29
N LEU A 140 8.08 8.84 2.84
CA LEU A 140 9.31 9.07 3.59
C LEU A 140 9.36 10.53 4.03
N THR A 141 9.70 10.76 5.29
CA THR A 141 9.89 12.11 5.83
C THR A 141 11.35 12.53 5.66
N THR A 142 11.57 13.76 5.19
CA THR A 142 12.89 14.37 5.00
C THR A 142 12.90 15.76 5.61
N ASP A 143 14.09 16.35 5.75
CA ASP A 143 14.24 17.74 6.23
C ASP A 143 13.54 18.76 5.32
N ASN A 144 13.36 18.43 4.03
CA ASN A 144 12.77 19.31 3.01
C ASN A 144 11.29 19.00 2.73
N GLY A 145 10.63 18.21 3.57
CA GLY A 145 9.25 17.77 3.39
C GLY A 145 9.13 16.27 3.19
N ARG A 146 8.14 15.84 2.42
CA ARG A 146 7.79 14.42 2.24
C ARG A 146 8.05 13.93 0.83
N VAL A 147 8.46 12.68 0.71
CA VAL A 147 8.71 11.99 -0.56
C VAL A 147 7.77 10.77 -0.64
N ALA A 148 6.99 10.67 -1.71
CA ALA A 148 6.20 9.47 -1.98
C ALA A 148 7.04 8.45 -2.77
N VAL A 149 7.03 7.20 -2.33
CA VAL A 149 7.87 6.14 -2.89
C VAL A 149 7.05 4.89 -3.14
N ALA A 150 7.32 4.20 -4.25
CA ALA A 150 6.84 2.86 -4.52
C ALA A 150 7.98 2.04 -5.15
N ILE A 151 8.27 0.88 -4.58
CA ILE A 151 9.36 -0.02 -5.00
C ILE A 151 8.83 -1.45 -5.13
N ALA A 152 9.39 -2.21 -6.07
CA ALA A 152 9.09 -3.62 -6.24
C ALA A 152 10.28 -4.40 -6.78
N ALA A 153 10.31 -5.69 -6.49
CA ALA A 153 11.32 -6.63 -6.94
C ALA A 153 10.67 -7.95 -7.35
N GLU A 154 11.15 -8.49 -8.47
CA GLU A 154 10.92 -9.87 -8.93
C GLU A 154 12.30 -10.53 -9.01
N PRO A 155 12.77 -11.16 -7.92
CA PRO A 155 14.11 -11.73 -7.88
C PRO A 155 14.20 -12.94 -8.82
N VAL A 156 15.35 -13.11 -9.48
CA VAL A 156 15.59 -14.25 -10.40
C VAL A 156 15.43 -15.62 -9.73
N SER A 157 15.63 -15.69 -8.41
CA SER A 157 15.42 -16.91 -7.63
C SER A 157 13.95 -17.24 -7.37
N GLY A 158 13.03 -16.30 -7.62
CA GLY A 158 11.61 -16.42 -7.35
C GLY A 158 11.22 -16.35 -5.87
N THR A 159 12.17 -16.17 -4.94
CA THR A 159 11.87 -16.26 -3.49
C THR A 159 11.45 -14.92 -2.86
N PHE A 160 10.61 -14.99 -1.83
CA PHE A 160 10.25 -13.82 -1.03
C PHE A 160 11.47 -13.14 -0.37
N ASP A 161 12.35 -13.94 0.25
CA ASP A 161 13.51 -13.43 0.99
C ASP A 161 14.53 -12.72 0.08
N ASP A 162 14.73 -13.19 -1.15
CA ASP A 162 15.55 -12.47 -2.13
C ASP A 162 14.90 -11.15 -2.55
N GLY A 163 13.56 -11.11 -2.64
CA GLY A 163 12.81 -9.90 -2.94
C GLY A 163 12.94 -8.87 -1.82
N ILE A 164 12.84 -9.28 -0.55
CA ILE A 164 13.12 -8.42 0.61
C ILE A 164 14.53 -7.83 0.49
N ARG A 165 15.56 -8.66 0.29
CA ARG A 165 16.95 -8.19 0.16
C ARG A 165 17.14 -7.20 -0.98
N ALA A 166 16.45 -7.39 -2.11
CA ALA A 166 16.50 -6.44 -3.21
C ALA A 166 15.87 -5.08 -2.83
N LEU A 167 14.75 -5.09 -2.09
CA LEU A 167 14.12 -3.86 -1.61
C LEU A 167 14.92 -3.18 -0.50
N ASP A 168 15.62 -3.92 0.36
CA ASP A 168 16.55 -3.37 1.34
C ASP A 168 17.66 -2.55 0.66
N VAL A 169 18.27 -3.09 -0.41
CA VAL A 169 19.30 -2.36 -1.18
C VAL A 169 18.75 -1.07 -1.79
N VAL A 170 17.51 -1.09 -2.29
CA VAL A 170 16.87 0.13 -2.82
C VAL A 170 16.58 1.13 -1.70
N ALA A 171 16.15 0.66 -0.53
CA ALA A 171 15.87 1.52 0.62
C ALA A 171 17.14 2.16 1.21
N GLU A 172 18.25 1.43 1.28
CA GLU A 172 19.56 1.97 1.64
C GLU A 172 19.98 3.08 0.66
N TRP A 173 19.84 2.82 -0.65
CA TRP A 173 20.13 3.85 -1.65
C TRP A 173 19.22 5.08 -1.50
N LEU A 174 17.93 4.89 -1.25
CA LEU A 174 17.00 6.00 -1.00
C LEU A 174 17.44 6.81 0.22
N ALA A 175 17.79 6.15 1.33
CA ALA A 175 18.23 6.80 2.57
C ALA A 175 19.44 7.71 2.32
N ASP A 176 20.43 7.24 1.58
CA ASP A 176 21.64 8.00 1.24
C ASP A 176 21.36 9.17 0.28
N ASN A 177 20.22 9.16 -0.41
CA ASN A 177 19.89 10.12 -1.46
C ASN A 177 18.63 10.97 -1.17
N LEU A 178 18.02 10.86 0.01
CA LEU A 178 16.75 11.55 0.35
C LEU A 178 16.79 13.05 0.07
N GLY A 179 17.90 13.71 0.38
CA GLY A 179 18.06 15.15 0.17
C GLY A 179 18.09 15.60 -1.30
N ALA A 180 18.28 14.67 -2.24
CA ALA A 180 18.28 14.93 -3.68
C ALA A 180 16.98 14.51 -4.37
N LEU A 181 16.07 13.82 -3.68
CA LEU A 181 14.79 13.41 -4.23
C LEU A 181 13.80 14.58 -4.27
N PRO A 182 12.89 14.61 -5.26
CA PRO A 182 11.79 15.57 -5.24
C PRO A 182 10.95 15.38 -3.97
N SER A 183 10.90 16.40 -3.13
CA SER A 183 10.07 16.47 -1.92
C SER A 183 8.99 17.54 -2.06
N GLY A 184 7.92 17.39 -1.28
CA GLY A 184 6.83 18.37 -1.21
C GLY A 184 6.31 18.57 0.21
N THR A 185 5.66 19.71 0.42
CA THR A 185 4.85 20.01 1.61
C THR A 185 3.38 20.09 1.21
N CYS A 186 2.49 19.97 2.18
CA CYS A 186 1.07 20.25 1.95
C CYS A 186 0.78 21.67 2.45
N ASP A 187 -0.01 22.40 1.68
CA ASP A 187 -0.38 23.78 1.93
C ASP A 187 -1.58 23.89 2.89
#